data_AF-A0A498SQA9-F1
#
_entry.id   AF-A0A498SQA9-F1
#
_cell.length_a   1.000
_cell.length_b   1.000
_cell.length_c   1.000
_cell.angle_alpha   90.00
_cell.angle_beta   90.00
_cell.angle_gamma   90.00
#
_symmetry.space_group_name_H-M   'P 1'
#
loop_
_entity.id
_entity.type
_entity.pdbx_description
1 polymer ?
#
loop_
_entity_poly.entity_id
_entity_poly.type
_entity_poly.pdbx_seq_one_letter_code
_entity_poly.pdbx_strand_id
1 'polypeptide(L)'
;MLHRLWRQETFFDVAERFHVSRGWLQNVLQATCSQASSIARFAEKIPSFWPLKNLLPDLVQHLRDCSQQELIPLLALDGVKRGRARQLYNAGFKTIGLIASADSSMLLSTIDHLNRRQANAIIRSAKVLLRDQLAEKAEELEEQFGIKGTEILAKFFSSL
;
A
#
# COMPACT_ATOMS: atom_id res chain seq x y z
N MET A 1 15.01 -12.67 -2.62
CA MET A 1 13.74 -12.03 -2.24
C MET A 1 13.95 -10.63 -1.70
N LEU A 2 14.61 -10.44 -0.54
CA LEU A 2 14.83 -9.13 0.07
C LEU A 2 15.62 -8.14 -0.82
N HIS A 3 16.62 -8.60 -1.58
CA HIS A 3 17.32 -7.76 -2.55
C HIS A 3 16.38 -7.23 -3.67
N ARG A 4 15.33 -7.98 -4.05
CA ARG A 4 14.34 -7.49 -5.02
C ARG A 4 13.44 -6.40 -4.41
N LEU A 5 13.00 -6.61 -3.16
CA LEU A 5 12.28 -5.58 -2.40
C LEU A 5 13.15 -4.33 -2.23
N TRP A 6 14.44 -4.50 -1.93
CA TRP A 6 15.42 -3.41 -1.86
C TRP A 6 15.49 -2.59 -3.16
N ARG A 7 15.40 -3.27 -4.31
CA ARG A 7 15.32 -2.67 -5.65
C ARG A 7 13.93 -2.08 -5.96
N GLN A 8 13.06 -1.96 -4.96
CA GLN A 8 11.71 -1.40 -5.06
C GLN A 8 10.77 -2.18 -5.99
N GLU A 9 11.00 -3.48 -6.17
CA GLU A 9 9.97 -4.36 -6.77
C GLU A 9 8.80 -4.53 -5.79
N THR A 10 7.58 -4.64 -6.32
CA THR A 10 6.39 -4.77 -5.48
C THR A 10 6.38 -6.10 -4.74
N PHE A 11 5.72 -6.14 -3.58
CA PHE A 11 5.52 -7.39 -2.85
C PHE A 11 4.73 -8.43 -3.64
N PHE A 12 3.84 -7.99 -4.54
CA PHE A 12 3.12 -8.88 -5.43
C PHE A 12 4.09 -9.59 -6.40
N ASP A 13 4.88 -8.83 -7.15
CA ASP A 13 5.81 -9.38 -8.16
C ASP A 13 6.85 -10.31 -7.50
N VAL A 14 7.35 -9.91 -6.32
CA VAL A 14 8.32 -10.73 -5.59
C VAL A 14 7.65 -11.96 -4.98
N ALA A 15 6.42 -11.86 -4.46
CA ALA A 15 5.72 -13.03 -3.94
C ALA A 15 5.41 -14.05 -5.04
N GLU A 16 4.94 -13.57 -6.19
CA GLU A 16 4.64 -14.39 -7.37
C GLU A 16 5.91 -15.06 -7.92
N ARG A 17 6.97 -14.27 -8.17
CA ARG A 17 8.25 -14.75 -8.73
C ARG A 17 8.89 -15.88 -7.91
N PHE A 18 8.74 -15.83 -6.59
CA PHE A 18 9.33 -16.80 -5.69
C PHE A 18 8.31 -17.82 -5.15
N HIS A 19 7.08 -17.82 -5.67
CA HIS A 19 5.99 -18.73 -5.28
C HIS A 19 5.73 -18.77 -3.76
N VAL A 20 5.73 -17.60 -3.12
CA VAL A 20 5.39 -17.47 -1.69
C VAL A 20 4.14 -16.64 -1.49
N SER A 21 3.51 -16.75 -0.31
CA SER A 21 2.45 -15.83 0.05
C SER A 21 3.00 -14.45 0.40
N ARG A 22 2.25 -13.39 0.10
CA ARG A 22 2.60 -12.01 0.49
C ARG A 22 2.77 -11.86 2.00
N GLY A 23 1.90 -12.50 2.78
CA GLY A 23 1.99 -12.47 4.25
C GLY A 23 3.30 -13.10 4.74
N TRP A 24 3.73 -14.20 4.13
CA TRP A 24 5.03 -14.80 4.42
C TRP A 24 6.19 -13.85 4.06
N LEU A 25 6.15 -13.23 2.88
CA LEU A 25 7.18 -12.28 2.46
C LEU A 25 7.25 -11.04 3.39
N GLN A 26 6.10 -10.56 3.86
CA GLN A 26 6.01 -9.46 4.82
C GLN A 26 6.58 -9.86 6.19
N ASN A 27 6.28 -11.08 6.66
CA ASN A 27 6.86 -11.62 7.90
C ASN A 27 8.38 -11.76 7.79
N VAL A 28 8.89 -12.24 6.67
CA VAL A 28 10.33 -12.35 6.41
C VAL A 28 11.00 -10.97 6.42
N LEU A 29 10.39 -9.97 5.76
CA LEU A 29 10.89 -8.60 5.80
C LEU A 29 10.93 -8.05 7.23
N GLN A 30 9.84 -8.21 8.00
CA GLN A 30 9.75 -7.72 9.37
C GLN A 30 10.80 -8.40 10.27
N ALA A 31 10.94 -9.72 10.18
CA ALA A 31 11.92 -10.48 10.94
C ALA A 31 13.35 -10.04 10.59
N THR A 32 13.64 -9.84 9.31
CA THR A 32 14.95 -9.34 8.84
C THR A 32 15.24 -7.97 9.42
N CYS A 33 14.29 -7.03 9.35
CA CYS A 33 14.45 -5.69 9.91
C CYS A 33 14.72 -5.74 11.42
N SER A 34 13.98 -6.57 12.15
CA SER A 34 14.19 -6.78 13.59
C SER A 34 15.57 -7.33 13.89
N GLN A 35 16.02 -8.32 13.13
CA GLN A 35 17.32 -8.96 13.34
C GLN A 35 18.47 -8.03 12.99
N ALA A 36 18.37 -7.29 11.87
CA ALA A 36 19.35 -6.28 11.49
C ALA A 36 19.44 -5.15 12.54
N SER A 37 18.32 -4.70 13.13
CA SER A 37 18.33 -3.75 14.25
C SER A 37 19.03 -4.32 15.50
N SER A 38 18.79 -5.59 15.83
CA SER A 38 19.49 -6.26 16.95
C SER A 38 20.99 -6.38 16.70
N ILE A 39 21.40 -6.73 15.47
CA ILE A 39 22.81 -6.81 15.08
C ILE A 39 23.47 -5.42 15.14
N ALA A 40 22.78 -4.36 14.70
CA ALA A 40 23.28 -2.99 14.80
C ALA A 40 23.55 -2.59 16.27
N ARG A 41 22.62 -2.88 17.18
CA ARG A 41 22.81 -2.63 18.63
C ARG A 41 23.93 -3.47 19.23
N PHE A 42 24.07 -4.72 18.79
CA PHE A 42 25.19 -5.57 19.23
C PHE A 42 26.53 -5.02 18.72
N ALA A 43 26.59 -4.56 17.48
CA ALA A 43 27.78 -3.96 16.87
C ALA A 43 28.26 -2.69 17.61
N GLU A 44 27.37 -1.96 18.31
CA GLU A 44 27.77 -0.83 19.16
C GLU A 44 28.69 -1.26 20.32
N LYS A 45 28.66 -2.53 20.73
CA LYS A 45 29.48 -3.04 21.84
C LYS A 45 30.87 -3.50 21.39
N ILE A 46 31.10 -3.64 20.08
CA ILE A 46 32.35 -4.16 19.52
C ILE A 46 32.92 -3.13 18.54
N PRO A 47 33.99 -2.39 18.89
CA PRO A 47 34.53 -1.32 18.06
C PRO A 47 34.93 -1.75 16.64
N SER A 48 35.39 -2.99 16.44
CA SER A 48 35.73 -3.52 15.12
C SER A 48 34.52 -3.71 14.20
N PHE A 49 33.29 -3.68 14.72
CA PHE A 49 32.05 -3.82 13.95
C PHE A 49 31.42 -2.48 13.57
N TRP A 50 32.19 -1.39 13.62
CA TRP A 50 31.74 -0.06 13.20
C TRP A 50 31.05 -0.02 11.81
N PRO A 51 31.43 -0.83 10.78
CA PRO A 51 30.73 -0.78 9.50
C PRO A 51 29.27 -1.21 9.64
N LEU A 52 29.01 -2.27 10.43
CA LEU A 52 27.65 -2.77 10.66
C LEU A 52 26.82 -1.77 11.45
N LYS A 53 27.41 -1.14 12.47
CA LYS A 53 26.77 -0.07 13.24
C LYS A 53 26.31 1.07 12.32
N ASN A 54 27.09 1.41 11.30
CA ASN A 54 26.80 2.54 10.42
C ASN A 54 25.88 2.17 9.24
N LEU A 55 25.99 0.96 8.69
CA LEU A 55 25.29 0.57 7.47
C LEU A 55 23.91 -0.06 7.73
N LEU A 56 23.75 -0.81 8.82
CA LEU A 56 22.49 -1.53 9.10
C LEU A 56 21.28 -0.61 9.40
N PRO A 57 21.42 0.55 10.06
CA PRO A 57 20.29 1.45 10.27
C PRO A 57 19.64 1.89 8.95
N ASP A 58 20.45 2.33 7.99
CA ASP A 58 19.97 2.77 6.67
C ASP A 58 19.35 1.60 5.91
N LEU A 59 19.97 0.41 5.99
CA LEU A 59 19.42 -0.81 5.41
C LEU A 59 18.02 -1.12 5.95
N VAL A 60 17.87 -1.06 7.27
CA VAL A 60 16.60 -1.34 7.94
C VAL A 60 15.55 -0.31 7.56
N GLN A 61 15.91 0.97 7.48
CA GLN A 61 14.98 2.03 7.12
C GLN A 61 14.47 1.85 5.69
N HIS A 62 15.37 1.65 4.73
CA HIS A 62 15.02 1.44 3.32
C HIS A 62 14.11 0.20 3.13
N LEU A 63 14.43 -0.91 3.80
CA LEU A 63 13.59 -2.11 3.77
C LEU A 63 12.20 -1.88 4.37
N ARG A 64 12.08 -1.08 5.44
CA ARG A 64 10.77 -0.71 6.01
C ARG A 64 9.96 0.11 5.02
N ASP A 65 10.58 1.00 4.27
CA ASP A 65 9.88 1.86 3.31
C ASP A 65 9.35 1.06 2.12
N CYS A 66 10.02 -0.02 1.71
CA CYS A 66 9.49 -0.98 0.72
C CYS A 66 8.16 -1.62 1.15
N SER A 67 7.96 -1.84 2.46
CA SER A 67 6.68 -2.37 2.99
C SER A 67 5.53 -1.35 2.96
N GLN A 68 5.86 -0.07 2.78
CA GLN A 68 4.89 1.03 2.78
C GLN A 68 4.38 1.35 1.38
N GLN A 69 5.10 0.98 0.32
CA GLN A 69 4.73 1.28 -1.06
C GLN A 69 3.33 0.78 -1.42
N GLU A 70 2.95 -0.42 -0.98
CA GLU A 70 1.62 -0.98 -1.24
C GLU A 70 0.48 -0.25 -0.53
N LEU A 71 0.79 0.48 0.55
CA LEU A 71 -0.18 1.26 1.30
C LEU A 71 -0.32 2.68 0.76
N ILE A 72 0.62 3.16 -0.07
CA ILE A 72 0.62 4.53 -0.62
C ILE A 72 -0.74 4.88 -1.24
N PRO A 73 -1.35 4.04 -2.11
CA PRO A 73 -2.65 4.37 -2.67
C PRO A 73 -3.70 4.56 -1.57
N LEU A 74 -3.74 3.66 -0.58
CA LEU A 74 -4.73 3.68 0.50
C LEU A 74 -4.55 4.86 1.46
N LEU A 75 -3.33 5.40 1.57
CA LEU A 75 -3.02 6.57 2.39
C LEU A 75 -3.54 7.89 1.78
N ALA A 76 -3.92 7.89 0.51
CA ALA A 76 -4.57 9.04 -0.12
C ALA A 76 -6.02 9.25 0.37
N LEU A 77 -6.63 8.23 0.97
CA LEU A 77 -8.01 8.29 1.46
C LEU A 77 -8.13 9.13 2.73
N ASP A 78 -9.16 9.99 2.76
CA ASP A 78 -9.43 10.83 3.93
C ASP A 78 -9.76 9.98 5.17
N GLY A 79 -9.09 10.30 6.27
CA GLY A 79 -9.29 9.58 7.54
C GLY A 79 -8.63 8.20 7.60
N VAL A 80 -7.86 7.81 6.58
CA VAL A 80 -7.09 6.55 6.56
C VAL A 80 -5.62 6.84 6.91
N LYS A 81 -5.26 6.58 8.17
CA LYS A 81 -3.86 6.59 8.62
C LYS A 81 -3.22 5.20 8.45
N ARG A 82 -1.89 5.12 8.61
CA ARG A 82 -1.09 3.88 8.45
C ARG A 82 -1.73 2.60 9.01
N GLY A 83 -2.18 2.62 10.27
CA GLY A 83 -2.80 1.44 10.89
C GLY A 83 -4.08 0.99 10.16
N ARG A 84 -4.92 1.95 9.77
CA ARG A 84 -6.16 1.72 9.02
C ARG A 84 -5.87 1.22 7.60
N ALA A 85 -4.93 1.85 6.91
CA ALA A 85 -4.48 1.42 5.57
C ALA A 85 -4.01 -0.04 5.61
N ARG A 86 -3.29 -0.42 6.67
CA ARG A 86 -2.83 -1.80 6.85
C ARG A 86 -3.97 -2.78 7.08
N GLN A 87 -4.94 -2.45 7.93
CA GLN A 87 -6.12 -3.27 8.14
C GLN A 87 -6.90 -3.48 6.83
N LEU A 88 -7.13 -2.40 6.07
CA LEU A 88 -7.80 -2.45 4.77
C LEU A 88 -7.04 -3.36 3.78
N TYR A 89 -5.73 -3.17 3.64
CA TYR A 89 -4.91 -3.99 2.76
C TYR A 89 -4.93 -5.47 3.14
N ASN A 90 -4.81 -5.77 4.44
CA ASN A 90 -4.84 -7.14 4.96
C ASN A 90 -6.22 -7.80 4.77
N ALA A 91 -7.30 -7.03 4.89
CA ALA A 91 -8.67 -7.44 4.61
C ALA A 91 -8.96 -7.66 3.12
N GLY A 92 -8.01 -7.36 2.23
CA GLY A 92 -8.13 -7.56 0.79
C GLY A 92 -8.48 -6.31 -0.01
N PHE A 93 -8.76 -5.18 0.65
CA PHE A 93 -9.03 -3.89 0.02
C PHE A 93 -7.73 -3.22 -0.44
N LYS A 94 -7.16 -3.70 -1.54
CA LYS A 94 -5.82 -3.30 -2.01
C LYS A 94 -5.81 -2.09 -2.95
N THR A 95 -6.94 -1.76 -3.53
CA THR A 95 -7.07 -0.66 -4.50
C THR A 95 -8.20 0.27 -4.10
N ILE A 96 -8.12 1.53 -4.56
CA ILE A 96 -9.18 2.52 -4.34
C ILE A 96 -10.50 2.04 -4.93
N GLY A 97 -10.47 1.41 -6.11
CA GLY A 97 -11.65 0.82 -6.75
C GLY A 97 -12.36 -0.20 -5.87
N LEU A 98 -11.63 -1.13 -5.25
CA LEU A 98 -12.22 -2.14 -4.36
C LEU A 98 -12.89 -1.53 -3.13
N ILE A 99 -12.36 -0.41 -2.62
CA ILE A 99 -12.96 0.32 -1.49
C ILE A 99 -14.18 1.11 -1.94
N ALA A 100 -14.12 1.75 -3.11
CA ALA A 100 -15.21 2.52 -3.68
C ALA A 100 -16.45 1.65 -3.98
N SER A 101 -16.25 0.40 -4.36
CA SER A 101 -17.32 -0.59 -4.62
C SER A 101 -17.78 -1.37 -3.39
N ALA A 102 -17.11 -1.21 -2.24
CA ALA A 102 -17.41 -2.00 -1.05
C ALA A 102 -18.67 -1.50 -0.32
N ASP A 103 -19.39 -2.42 0.33
CA ASP A 103 -20.48 -2.05 1.24
C ASP A 103 -19.94 -1.69 2.62
N SER A 104 -20.57 -0.70 3.25
CA SER A 104 -20.21 -0.22 4.59
C SER A 104 -20.32 -1.33 5.63
N SER A 105 -21.25 -2.28 5.48
CA SER A 105 -21.38 -3.42 6.41
C SER A 105 -20.17 -4.35 6.36
N MET A 106 -19.60 -4.57 5.18
CA MET A 106 -18.40 -5.39 4.97
C MET A 106 -17.17 -4.72 5.60
N LEU A 107 -17.01 -3.40 5.45
CA LEU A 107 -15.92 -2.69 6.11
C LEU A 107 -16.01 -2.79 7.65
N LEU A 108 -17.22 -2.71 8.20
CA LEU A 108 -17.43 -2.80 9.65
C LEU A 108 -17.13 -4.19 10.22
N SER A 109 -17.43 -5.26 9.47
CA SER A 109 -17.17 -6.62 9.91
C SER A 109 -15.70 -7.03 9.80
N THR A 110 -14.93 -6.37 8.92
CA THR A 110 -13.56 -6.79 8.60
C THR A 110 -12.49 -5.89 9.22
N ILE A 111 -12.83 -4.65 9.60
CA ILE A 111 -11.87 -3.66 10.11
C ILE A 111 -12.16 -3.33 11.58
N ASP A 112 -11.18 -3.61 12.45
CA ASP A 112 -11.33 -3.37 13.88
C ASP A 112 -11.48 -1.88 14.22
N HIS A 113 -12.30 -1.59 15.23
CA HIS A 113 -12.54 -0.25 15.76
C HIS A 113 -13.02 0.77 14.70
N LEU A 114 -13.66 0.30 13.63
CA LEU A 114 -14.28 1.16 12.62
C LEU A 114 -15.75 1.41 12.99
N ASN A 115 -16.17 2.69 12.99
CA ASN A 115 -17.58 3.02 13.14
C ASN A 115 -18.24 3.31 11.78
N ARG A 116 -19.58 3.26 11.73
CA ARG A 116 -20.33 3.39 10.47
C ARG A 116 -20.11 4.73 9.76
N ARG A 117 -19.89 5.81 10.52
CA ARG A 117 -19.59 7.13 9.94
C ARG A 117 -18.23 7.14 9.25
N GLN A 118 -17.21 6.56 9.88
CA GLN A 118 -15.87 6.42 9.32
C GLN A 118 -15.87 5.49 8.10
N ALA A 119 -16.57 4.36 8.15
CA ALA A 119 -16.71 3.46 7.00
C ALA A 119 -17.31 4.20 5.79
N ASN A 120 -18.42 4.90 5.98
CA ASN A 120 -19.05 5.70 4.93
C ASN A 120 -18.13 6.82 4.42
N ALA A 121 -17.37 7.48 5.29
CA ALA A 121 -16.44 8.53 4.89
C ALA A 121 -15.30 7.97 4.01
N ILE A 122 -14.74 6.82 4.39
CA ILE A 122 -13.69 6.13 3.62
C ILE A 122 -14.21 5.74 2.23
N ILE A 123 -15.40 5.14 2.14
CA ILE A 123 -16.01 4.75 0.86
C ILE A 123 -16.28 5.99 -0.01
N ARG A 124 -16.79 7.07 0.58
CA ARG A 124 -17.02 8.33 -0.15
C ARG A 124 -15.72 8.93 -0.67
N SER A 125 -14.68 9.01 0.17
CA SER A 125 -13.36 9.50 -0.25
C SER A 125 -12.79 8.63 -1.38
N ALA A 126 -12.96 7.30 -1.31
CA ALA A 126 -12.56 6.39 -2.39
C ALA A 126 -13.32 6.65 -3.69
N LYS A 127 -14.65 6.85 -3.65
CA LYS A 127 -15.45 7.17 -4.85
C LYS A 127 -15.01 8.49 -5.49
N VAL A 128 -14.75 9.52 -4.68
CA VAL A 128 -14.27 10.82 -5.15
C VAL A 128 -12.89 10.68 -5.80
N LEU A 129 -11.92 10.08 -5.11
CA LEU A 129 -10.58 9.88 -5.66
C LEU A 129 -10.60 9.05 -6.94
N LEU A 130 -11.42 8.00 -7.00
CA LEU A 130 -11.53 7.16 -8.20
C LEU A 130 -12.12 7.96 -9.37
N ARG A 131 -13.13 8.78 -9.11
CA ARG A 131 -13.71 9.68 -10.12
C ARG A 131 -12.67 10.67 -10.64
N ASP A 132 -11.91 11.28 -9.75
CA ASP A 132 -10.93 12.30 -10.13
C ASP A 132 -9.79 11.68 -10.94
N GLN A 133 -9.31 10.49 -10.55
CA GLN A 133 -8.32 9.71 -11.34
C GLN A 133 -8.85 9.31 -12.72
N LEU A 134 -10.13 8.95 -12.83
CA LEU A 134 -10.76 8.63 -14.11
C LEU A 134 -10.89 9.86 -15.01
N ALA A 135 -11.25 11.01 -14.45
CA ALA A 135 -11.36 12.27 -15.18
C ALA A 135 -10.00 12.69 -15.73
N GLU A 136 -8.96 12.71 -14.88
CA GLU A 136 -7.59 13.04 -15.29
C GLU A 136 -7.09 12.11 -16.41
N LYS A 137 -7.29 10.79 -16.27
CA LYS A 137 -6.90 9.83 -17.29
C LYS A 137 -7.69 9.96 -18.60
N ALA A 138 -8.95 10.37 -18.54
CA ALA A 138 -9.76 10.61 -19.73
C ALA A 138 -9.31 11.88 -20.47
N GLU A 139 -8.99 12.95 -19.73
CA GLU A 139 -8.43 14.18 -20.31
C GLU A 139 -7.07 13.90 -20.98
N GLU A 140 -6.16 13.16 -20.33
CA GLU A 140 -4.88 12.75 -20.93
C GLU A 140 -5.06 11.98 -22.26
N LEU A 141 -6.07 11.09 -22.34
CA LEU A 141 -6.36 10.31 -23.54
C LEU A 141 -6.99 11.14 -24.66
N GLU A 142 -7.85 12.10 -24.29
CA GLU A 142 -8.41 13.08 -25.23
C GLU A 142 -7.31 13.93 -25.86
N GLU A 143 -6.35 14.40 -25.05
CA GLU A 143 -5.22 15.21 -25.52
C GLU A 143 -4.24 14.42 -26.39
N GLN A 144 -3.91 13.16 -26.03
CA GLN A 144 -2.91 12.36 -26.74
C GLN A 144 -3.45 11.65 -27.99
N PHE A 145 -4.70 11.20 -27.96
CA PHE A 145 -5.24 10.31 -29.00
C PHE A 145 -6.53 10.83 -29.64
N GLY A 146 -7.07 11.97 -29.20
CA GLY A 146 -8.30 12.55 -29.77
C GLY A 146 -9.56 11.69 -29.56
N ILE A 147 -9.51 10.72 -28.65
CA ILE A 147 -10.64 9.84 -28.32
C ILE A 147 -11.52 10.57 -27.31
N LYS A 148 -12.79 10.86 -27.65
CA LYS A 148 -13.76 11.50 -26.74
C LYS A 148 -14.03 10.62 -25.51
N GLY A 149 -13.30 10.85 -24.41
CA GLY A 149 -13.45 10.21 -23.11
C GLY A 149 -14.79 10.51 -22.42
N THR A 150 -15.46 11.59 -22.82
CA THR A 150 -16.81 11.98 -22.34
C THR A 150 -17.87 10.86 -22.42
N GLU A 151 -17.87 10.00 -23.46
CA GLU A 151 -18.82 8.87 -23.56
C GLU A 151 -18.48 7.70 -22.63
N ILE A 152 -17.20 7.46 -22.38
CA ILE A 152 -16.71 6.37 -21.50
C ILE A 152 -17.03 6.72 -20.05
N LEU A 153 -16.78 7.97 -19.65
CA LEU A 153 -17.07 8.48 -18.32
C LEU A 153 -18.58 8.45 -18.01
N ALA A 154 -19.44 8.86 -18.95
CA ALA A 154 -20.89 8.87 -18.75
C ALA A 154 -21.49 7.47 -18.49
N LYS A 155 -20.95 6.43 -19.13
CA LYS A 155 -21.36 5.04 -18.88
C LYS A 155 -20.84 4.50 -17.53
N PHE A 156 -19.65 4.91 -17.10
CA PHE A 156 -19.10 4.47 -15.82
C PHE A 156 -19.79 5.15 -14.62
N PHE A 157 -20.00 6.47 -14.67
CA PHE A 157 -20.65 7.20 -13.56
C PHE A 157 -22.12 6.88 -13.37
N SER A 158 -22.81 6.38 -14.40
CA SER A 158 -24.19 5.91 -14.27
C SER A 158 -24.31 4.52 -13.61
N SER A 159 -23.19 3.81 -13.41
CA SER A 159 -23.12 2.44 -12.85
C SER A 159 -22.57 2.34 -11.42
N LEU A 160 -22.22 3.47 -10.80
CA LEU A 160 -21.54 3.60 -9.49
C LEU A 160 -22.45 4.12 -8.36
#